data_AF-A1TUG0-F1
#
_entry.id   AF-A1TUG0-F1
#
_cell.length_a   1.000
_cell.length_b   1.000
_cell.length_c   1.000
_cell.angle_alpha   90.00
_cell.angle_beta   90.00
_cell.angle_gamma   90.00
#
_symmetry.space_group_name_H-M   'P 1'
#
loop_
_entity.id
_entity.type
_entity.pdbx_description
1 polymer ?
#
loop_
_entity_poly.entity_id
_entity_poly.type
_entity_poly.pdbx_seq_one_letter_code
_entity_poly.pdbx_strand_id
1 'polypeptide(L)'
;MTPVLASSLMVALLWAVLPSASAQLRYSCRDSMGNVFSLSRPCPAGTVTTAAAAGPLEPAVAPGPSRYEPPSPPPLRTFPEANEYRKYMSAQCRTLQDAIRSGPARGLQSDVLYGLRREYERDCREEEQEASARFYREQREVRQQRREELRQAEAAELASRAEATRRAEQCTESRRILAAKRARTDLTDGEQKDLKRFEEVFATRCQR
;
A
#
# COMPACT_ATOMS: atom_id res chain seq x y z
N MET A 1 42.43 66.32 -17.29
CA MET A 1 43.38 66.91 -16.34
C MET A 1 42.60 67.23 -15.06
N THR A 2 42.86 66.49 -13.98
CA THR A 2 42.46 66.83 -12.60
C THR A 2 43.39 67.92 -12.04
N PRO A 3 42.94 68.71 -11.04
CA PRO A 3 43.33 68.47 -9.63
C PRO A 3 42.13 68.71 -8.65
N VAL A 4 41.81 67.91 -7.62
CA VAL A 4 42.45 67.52 -6.34
C VAL A 4 42.78 68.66 -5.37
N LEU A 5 42.09 68.70 -4.20
CA LEU A 5 42.59 68.79 -2.79
C LEU A 5 41.52 69.48 -1.88
N ALA A 6 40.86 68.76 -0.96
CA ALA A 6 41.23 68.47 0.46
C ALA A 6 40.73 69.55 1.44
N SER A 7 39.91 69.27 2.48
CA SER A 7 40.32 68.84 3.84
C SER A 7 39.05 68.82 4.73
N SER A 8 38.54 67.71 5.28
CA SER A 8 38.84 67.02 6.58
C SER A 8 38.29 67.68 7.87
N LEU A 9 37.50 66.91 8.65
CA LEU A 9 37.20 66.92 10.12
C LEU A 9 35.71 66.49 10.32
N MET A 10 35.25 65.64 11.24
CA MET A 10 35.85 64.78 12.27
C MET A 10 34.71 63.91 12.90
N VAL A 11 35.07 62.86 13.63
CA VAL A 11 34.30 62.15 14.71
C VAL A 11 33.27 61.07 14.34
N ALA A 12 33.76 59.82 14.43
CA ALA A 12 33.22 58.68 15.17
C ALA A 12 31.73 58.65 15.59
N LEU A 13 30.99 57.71 15.01
CA LEU A 13 29.95 56.95 15.72
C LEU A 13 29.92 55.52 15.14
N LEU A 14 30.84 54.70 15.64
CA LEU A 14 30.66 53.26 15.73
C LEU A 14 29.41 53.01 16.59
N TRP A 15 28.30 52.58 16.00
CA TRP A 15 27.36 51.70 16.70
C TRP A 15 27.07 50.52 15.80
N ALA A 16 27.47 49.36 16.29
CA ALA A 16 27.43 48.08 15.63
C ALA A 16 25.97 47.63 15.43
N VAL A 17 25.61 47.33 14.18
CA VAL A 17 24.42 46.53 13.90
C VAL A 17 24.86 45.07 14.03
N LEU A 18 24.78 44.52 15.24
CA LEU A 18 24.82 43.08 15.43
C LEU A 18 23.51 42.49 14.89
N PRO A 19 23.53 41.44 14.04
CA PRO A 19 22.36 40.61 13.85
C PRO A 19 22.06 39.88 15.17
N SER A 20 20.87 40.09 15.70
CA SER A 20 20.33 39.29 16.81
C SER A 20 20.16 37.85 16.34
N ALA A 21 21.10 36.99 16.71
CA ALA A 21 21.00 35.55 16.54
C ALA A 21 19.85 35.04 17.42
N SER A 22 18.65 34.97 16.85
CA SER A 22 17.56 34.21 17.47
C SER A 22 17.93 32.73 17.40
N ALA A 23 18.19 32.12 18.55
CA ALA A 23 18.37 30.68 18.64
C ALA A 23 17.05 30.00 18.23
N GLN A 24 16.99 29.48 17.00
CA GLN A 24 15.83 28.72 16.53
C GLN A 24 15.97 27.29 17.07
N LEU A 25 15.17 26.96 18.10
CA LEU A 25 15.04 25.60 18.61
C LEU A 25 14.30 24.73 17.58
N ARG A 26 14.97 23.71 17.05
CA ARG A 26 14.38 22.75 16.11
C ARG A 26 14.26 21.39 16.80
N TYR A 27 13.03 20.90 16.88
CA TYR A 27 12.68 19.57 17.38
C TYR A 27 12.53 18.63 16.19
N SER A 28 13.20 17.49 16.23
CA SER A 28 12.99 16.39 15.29
C SER A 28 12.09 15.35 15.95
N CYS A 29 10.95 15.06 15.33
CA CYS A 29 9.91 14.21 15.83
C CYS A 29 9.77 12.99 14.92
N ARG A 30 9.48 11.83 15.53
CA ARG A 30 9.18 10.59 14.81
C ARG A 30 7.75 10.14 15.11
N ASP A 31 6.97 9.86 14.07
CA ASP A 31 5.60 9.34 14.20
C ASP A 31 5.58 7.81 14.42
N SER A 32 4.40 7.27 14.73
CA SER A 32 4.17 5.83 14.91
C SER A 32 4.36 5.00 13.63
N MET A 33 4.38 5.65 12.46
CA MET A 33 4.65 5.02 11.16
C MET A 33 6.14 5.05 10.78
N GLY A 34 6.98 5.70 11.58
CA GLY A 34 8.43 5.76 11.40
C GLY A 34 8.94 6.97 10.61
N ASN A 35 8.08 7.91 10.21
CA ASN A 35 8.49 9.12 9.49
C ASN A 35 9.11 10.14 10.46
N VAL A 36 10.19 10.78 10.02
CA VAL A 36 10.89 11.81 10.79
C VAL A 36 10.62 13.19 10.18
N PHE A 37 10.13 14.12 10.98
CA PHE A 37 9.87 15.50 10.57
C PHE A 37 10.40 16.48 11.61
N SER A 38 10.63 17.73 11.22
CA SER A 38 11.24 18.73 12.09
C SER A 38 10.32 19.94 12.29
N LEU A 39 10.10 20.32 13.54
CA LEU A 39 9.26 21.44 13.95
C LEU A 39 10.06 22.49 14.73
N SER A 40 9.62 23.74 14.67
CA SER A 40 10.11 24.83 15.52
C SER A 40 9.42 24.88 16.90
N ARG A 41 8.53 23.92 17.17
CA ARG A 41 7.75 23.77 18.41
C ARG A 41 7.91 22.34 18.94
N PRO A 42 7.68 22.09 20.24
CA PRO A 42 7.77 20.75 20.81
C PRO A 42 6.90 19.74 20.06
N CYS A 43 7.37 18.48 20.00
CA CYS A 43 6.66 17.42 19.31
C CYS A 43 5.25 17.20 19.88
N PRO A 44 4.21 17.06 19.03
CA PRO A 44 2.84 16.84 19.48
C PRO A 44 2.68 15.49 20.19
N ALA A 45 1.70 15.39 21.09
CA ALA A 45 1.40 14.16 21.83
C ALA A 45 1.15 12.99 20.85
N GLY A 46 1.86 11.88 21.06
CA GLY A 46 1.85 10.72 20.15
C GLY A 46 3.06 10.61 19.21
N THR A 47 4.03 11.54 19.29
CA THR A 47 5.29 11.47 18.54
C THR A 47 6.51 11.50 19.48
N VAL A 48 7.60 10.84 19.08
CA VAL A 48 8.82 10.74 19.89
C VAL A 48 9.82 11.81 19.44
N THR A 49 10.25 12.67 20.37
CA THR A 49 11.35 13.62 20.12
C THR A 49 12.66 12.86 20.02
N THR A 50 13.32 12.94 18.86
CA THR A 50 14.57 12.23 18.57
C THR A 50 15.80 13.12 18.74
N ALA A 51 15.68 14.42 18.50
CA ALA A 51 16.69 15.42 18.84
C ALA A 51 16.06 16.81 18.97
N ALA A 52 16.57 17.63 19.89
CA ALA A 52 16.27 19.06 19.97
C ALA A 52 17.60 19.82 19.85
N ALA A 53 17.75 20.62 18.80
CA ALA A 53 18.94 21.42 18.57
C ALA A 53 18.60 22.91 18.71
N ALA A 54 19.39 23.63 19.50
CA ALA A 54 19.34 25.07 19.64
C ALA A 54 20.66 25.64 19.11
N GLY A 55 20.63 26.32 17.97
CA GLY A 55 21.84 26.91 17.39
C GLY A 55 21.54 27.88 16.26
N PRO A 56 22.44 28.83 15.96
CA PRO A 56 22.34 29.70 14.79
C PRO A 56 22.38 28.88 13.49
N LEU A 57 21.77 29.42 12.42
CA LEU A 57 21.91 28.90 11.05
C LEU A 57 23.39 28.93 10.65
N GLU A 58 24.10 27.83 10.83
CA GLU A 58 25.35 27.57 10.13
C GLU A 58 25.02 27.44 8.63
N PRO A 59 25.63 28.24 7.74
CA PRO A 59 25.61 27.92 6.32
C PRO A 59 26.23 26.55 6.12
N ALA A 60 25.69 25.77 5.18
CA ALA A 60 26.10 24.41 4.86
C ALA A 60 27.63 24.23 4.98
N VAL A 61 28.05 23.52 6.03
CA VAL A 61 29.46 23.26 6.33
C VAL A 61 30.05 22.47 5.17
N ALA A 62 31.16 22.99 4.66
CA ALA A 62 32.00 22.36 3.66
C ALA A 62 32.32 20.90 4.02
N PRO A 63 32.43 19.99 3.04
CA PRO A 63 32.67 18.59 3.28
C PRO A 63 33.98 18.39 4.07
N GLY A 64 33.90 17.62 5.16
CA GLY A 64 35.06 17.18 5.95
C GLY A 64 36.06 16.36 5.12
N PRO A 65 37.21 15.99 5.71
CA PRO A 65 38.31 15.36 4.97
C PRO A 65 37.83 14.10 4.24
N SER A 66 38.04 14.15 2.92
CA SER A 66 37.61 13.18 1.92
C SER A 66 37.93 11.74 2.34
N ARG A 67 36.91 11.01 2.80
CA ARG A 67 36.79 9.61 2.39
C ARG A 67 36.40 9.65 0.92
N TYR A 68 37.17 8.94 0.10
CA TYR A 68 36.85 8.72 -1.30
C TYR A 68 35.59 7.83 -1.35
N GLU A 69 34.42 8.44 -1.14
CA GLU A 69 33.15 7.82 -1.43
C GLU A 69 33.02 7.89 -2.96
N PRO A 70 32.93 6.74 -3.65
CA PRO A 70 32.72 6.73 -5.09
C PRO A 70 31.50 7.63 -5.39
N PRO A 71 31.53 8.43 -6.47
CA PRO A 71 30.36 9.19 -6.88
C PRO A 71 29.17 8.24 -6.88
N SER A 72 28.17 8.52 -6.05
CA SER A 72 26.92 7.78 -6.11
C SER A 72 26.47 7.82 -7.57
N PRO A 73 26.20 6.65 -8.20
CA PRO A 73 25.79 6.64 -9.59
C PRO A 73 24.61 7.61 -9.73
N PRO A 74 24.57 8.43 -10.79
CA PRO A 74 23.45 9.34 -11.00
C PRO A 74 22.18 8.53 -10.83
N PRO A 75 21.14 9.04 -10.12
CA PRO A 75 19.93 8.28 -9.89
C PRO A 75 19.49 7.75 -11.25
N LEU A 76 19.52 6.41 -11.38
CA LEU A 76 19.00 5.75 -12.57
C LEU A 76 17.63 6.37 -12.77
N ARG A 77 17.44 7.07 -13.90
CA ARG A 77 16.13 7.61 -14.23
C ARG A 77 15.19 6.42 -14.29
N THR A 78 14.49 6.17 -13.20
CA THR A 78 13.42 5.19 -13.14
C THR A 78 12.35 5.76 -14.05
N PHE A 79 12.32 5.25 -15.27
CA PHE A 79 11.25 5.58 -16.18
C PHE A 79 9.94 5.17 -15.49
N PRO A 80 8.89 6.01 -15.52
CA PRO A 80 7.59 5.61 -15.00
C PRO A 80 7.24 4.26 -15.60
N GLU A 81 6.84 3.34 -14.73
CA GLU A 81 6.53 1.95 -15.05
C GLU A 81 5.70 1.91 -16.34
N ALA A 82 6.15 1.10 -17.31
CA ALA A 82 5.46 1.02 -18.59
C ALA A 82 4.01 0.57 -18.33
N ASN A 83 3.04 1.35 -18.81
CA ASN A 83 1.63 1.08 -18.57
C ASN A 83 1.29 -0.40 -18.84
N GLU A 84 0.71 -1.11 -17.86
CA GLU A 84 0.52 -2.57 -17.92
C GLU A 84 -0.40 -3.02 -19.08
N TYR A 85 -1.32 -2.16 -19.53
CA TYR A 85 -2.22 -2.47 -20.65
C TYR A 85 -1.49 -2.63 -21.99
N ARG A 86 -0.23 -2.16 -22.10
CA ARG A 86 0.57 -2.26 -23.33
C ARG A 86 0.74 -3.68 -23.82
N LYS A 87 0.63 -4.69 -22.93
CA LYS A 87 0.68 -6.11 -23.31
C LYS A 87 -0.40 -6.53 -24.32
N TYR A 88 -1.51 -5.79 -24.40
CA TYR A 88 -2.58 -6.04 -25.38
C TYR A 88 -2.41 -5.24 -26.68
N MET A 89 -1.42 -4.36 -26.74
CA MET A 89 -1.12 -3.59 -27.94
C MET A 89 -0.16 -4.34 -28.87
N SER A 90 -0.22 -4.00 -30.15
CA SER A 90 0.66 -4.47 -31.21
C SER A 90 2.12 -4.17 -30.88
N ALA A 91 3.03 -4.93 -31.49
CA ALA A 91 4.47 -4.67 -31.35
C ALA A 91 4.84 -3.26 -31.84
N GLN A 92 4.25 -2.81 -32.95
CA GLN A 92 4.50 -1.49 -33.53
C GLN A 92 4.14 -0.37 -32.56
N CYS A 93 2.92 -0.34 -32.05
CA CYS A 93 2.48 0.71 -31.15
C CYS A 93 3.22 0.67 -29.81
N ARG A 94 3.60 -0.52 -29.32
CA ARG A 94 4.51 -0.63 -28.19
C ARG A 94 5.86 0.03 -28.47
N THR A 95 6.51 -0.31 -29.58
CA THR A 95 7.82 0.27 -29.93
C THR A 95 7.77 1.79 -30.09
N LEU A 96 6.72 2.31 -30.72
CA LEU A 96 6.53 3.75 -30.91
C LEU A 96 6.34 4.48 -29.58
N GLN A 97 5.53 3.93 -28.69
CA GLN A 97 5.33 4.47 -27.33
C GLN A 97 6.63 4.44 -26.50
N ASP A 98 7.43 3.37 -26.62
CA ASP A 98 8.74 3.30 -25.97
C ASP A 98 9.73 4.30 -26.57
N ALA A 99 9.70 4.53 -27.88
CA ALA A 99 10.51 5.55 -28.54
C ALA A 99 10.14 6.96 -28.05
N ILE A 100 8.84 7.26 -27.88
CA ILE A 100 8.39 8.54 -27.31
C ILE A 100 8.84 8.69 -25.86
N ARG A 101 8.64 7.65 -25.03
CA ARG A 101 8.95 7.69 -23.59
C ARG A 101 10.45 7.75 -23.30
N SER A 102 11.25 6.97 -24.02
CA SER A 102 12.71 6.92 -23.84
C SER A 102 13.46 7.94 -24.69
N GLY A 103 12.79 8.56 -25.66
CA GLY A 103 13.40 9.45 -26.63
C GLY A 103 14.17 10.63 -26.06
N PRO A 104 13.64 11.38 -25.06
CA PRO A 104 14.38 12.44 -24.41
C PRO A 104 15.68 11.95 -23.74
N ALA A 105 15.64 10.76 -23.13
CA ALA A 105 16.82 10.17 -22.49
C ALA A 105 17.85 9.66 -23.52
N ARG A 106 17.41 9.33 -24.73
CA ARG A 106 18.26 8.94 -25.87
C ARG A 106 18.78 10.15 -26.68
N GLY A 107 18.46 11.38 -26.26
CA GLY A 107 18.89 12.59 -26.96
C GLY A 107 18.15 12.83 -28.28
N LEU A 108 16.94 12.29 -28.44
CA LEU A 108 16.12 12.60 -29.62
C LEU A 108 15.72 14.08 -29.62
N GLN A 109 15.84 14.71 -30.79
CA GLN A 109 15.45 16.10 -30.99
C GLN A 109 13.92 16.27 -30.80
N SER A 110 13.52 17.44 -30.30
CA SER A 110 12.11 17.76 -30.02
C SER A 110 11.20 17.56 -31.24
N ASP A 111 11.66 17.93 -32.43
CA ASP A 111 10.89 17.81 -33.67
C ASP A 111 10.62 16.34 -34.04
N VAL A 112 11.60 15.46 -33.81
CA VAL A 112 11.46 14.02 -34.02
C VAL A 112 10.46 13.45 -33.03
N LEU A 113 10.52 13.87 -31.76
CA LEU A 113 9.55 13.45 -30.74
C LEU A 113 8.13 13.90 -31.08
N TYR A 114 7.96 15.10 -31.63
CA TYR A 114 6.67 15.60 -32.09
C TYR A 114 6.13 14.74 -33.25
N GLY A 115 6.98 14.40 -34.22
CA GLY A 115 6.63 13.49 -35.32
C GLY A 115 6.17 12.12 -34.82
N LEU A 116 6.94 11.50 -33.92
CA LEU A 116 6.60 10.21 -33.31
C LEU A 116 5.28 10.27 -32.53
N ARG A 117 5.04 11.35 -31.78
CA ARG A 117 3.79 11.53 -31.03
C ARG A 117 2.58 11.66 -31.96
N ARG A 118 2.72 12.41 -33.06
CA ARG A 118 1.66 12.55 -34.06
C ARG A 118 1.35 11.22 -34.77
N GLU A 119 2.37 10.45 -35.12
CA GLU A 119 2.22 9.11 -35.69
C GLU A 119 1.50 8.18 -34.72
N TYR A 120 1.88 8.22 -33.44
CA TYR A 120 1.24 7.42 -32.40
C TYR A 120 -0.24 7.80 -32.20
N GLU A 121 -0.56 9.09 -32.19
CA GLU A 121 -1.93 9.57 -32.09
C GLU A 121 -2.80 9.14 -33.28
N ARG A 122 -2.21 9.02 -34.47
CA ARG A 122 -2.91 8.60 -35.69
C ARG A 122 -3.12 7.09 -35.74
N ASP A 123 -2.08 6.32 -35.46
CA ASP A 123 -2.06 4.88 -35.78
C ASP A 123 -2.33 3.99 -34.55
N CYS A 124 -2.10 4.51 -33.33
CA CYS A 124 -2.10 3.71 -32.10
C CYS A 124 -3.14 4.12 -31.07
N ARG A 125 -3.82 5.26 -31.25
CA ARG A 125 -4.75 5.81 -30.25
C ARG A 125 -5.98 4.94 -30.02
N GLU A 126 -6.52 4.31 -31.05
CA GLU A 126 -7.68 3.42 -30.94
C GLU A 126 -7.27 2.09 -30.28
N GLU A 127 -6.14 1.51 -30.71
CA GLU A 127 -5.59 0.30 -30.10
C GLU A 127 -5.27 0.50 -28.61
N GLU A 128 -4.73 1.65 -28.23
CA GLU A 128 -4.49 1.99 -26.82
C GLU A 128 -5.79 2.05 -26.00
N GLN A 129 -6.85 2.63 -26.56
CA GLN A 129 -8.16 2.67 -25.90
C GLN A 129 -8.73 1.26 -25.71
N GLU A 130 -8.63 0.40 -26.73
CA GLU A 130 -9.06 -0.98 -26.61
C GLU A 130 -8.22 -1.77 -25.61
N ALA A 131 -6.90 -1.66 -25.69
CA ALA A 131 -5.96 -2.36 -24.82
C ALA A 131 -6.19 -1.98 -23.35
N SER A 132 -6.35 -0.68 -23.07
CA SER A 132 -6.68 -0.18 -21.74
C SER A 132 -8.06 -0.65 -21.27
N ALA A 133 -9.08 -0.59 -22.13
CA ALA A 133 -10.42 -1.07 -21.80
C ALA A 133 -10.43 -2.57 -21.47
N ARG A 134 -9.71 -3.39 -22.23
CA ARG A 134 -9.53 -4.84 -21.99
C ARG A 134 -8.84 -5.08 -20.66
N PHE A 135 -7.71 -4.44 -20.42
CA PHE A 135 -6.97 -4.55 -19.15
C PHE A 135 -7.84 -4.21 -17.92
N TYR A 136 -8.53 -3.07 -17.95
CA TYR A 136 -9.39 -2.67 -16.82
C TYR A 136 -10.65 -3.52 -16.67
N ARG A 137 -11.13 -4.15 -17.76
CA ARG A 137 -12.20 -5.14 -17.70
C ARG A 137 -11.72 -6.39 -16.97
N GLU A 138 -10.61 -6.98 -17.40
CA GLU A 138 -10.02 -8.17 -16.76
C GLU A 138 -9.70 -7.92 -15.28
N GLN A 139 -9.11 -6.77 -14.94
CA GLN A 139 -8.87 -6.39 -13.54
C GLN A 139 -10.16 -6.31 -12.72
N ARG A 140 -11.26 -5.83 -13.31
CA ARG A 140 -12.57 -5.80 -12.62
C ARG A 140 -13.13 -7.20 -12.45
N GLU A 141 -13.04 -8.04 -13.48
CA GLU A 141 -13.48 -9.44 -13.44
C GLU A 141 -12.74 -10.23 -12.37
N VAL A 142 -11.40 -10.14 -12.31
CA VAL A 142 -10.59 -10.80 -11.26
C VAL A 142 -11.00 -10.33 -9.86
N ARG A 143 -11.23 -9.03 -9.66
CA ARG A 143 -11.69 -8.49 -8.38
C ARG A 143 -13.12 -8.92 -8.04
N GLN A 144 -13.98 -9.14 -9.04
CA GLN A 144 -15.34 -9.62 -8.84
C GLN A 144 -15.32 -11.11 -8.48
N GLN A 145 -14.58 -11.93 -9.23
CA GLN A 145 -14.38 -13.35 -8.94
C GLN A 145 -13.87 -13.57 -7.52
N ARG A 146 -12.83 -12.84 -7.08
CA ARG A 146 -12.34 -12.95 -5.70
C ARG A 146 -13.43 -12.62 -4.66
N ARG A 147 -14.30 -11.64 -4.92
CA ARG A 147 -15.40 -11.30 -3.99
C ARG A 147 -16.47 -12.39 -3.98
N GLU A 148 -16.76 -12.97 -5.13
CA GLU A 148 -17.73 -14.06 -5.26
C GLU A 148 -17.22 -15.33 -4.57
N GLU A 149 -15.95 -15.69 -4.75
CA GLU A 149 -15.31 -16.80 -4.05
C GLU A 149 -15.38 -16.63 -2.53
N LEU A 150 -15.08 -15.43 -2.01
CA LEU A 150 -15.19 -15.14 -0.58
C LEU A 150 -16.63 -15.27 -0.07
N ARG A 151 -17.61 -14.75 -0.82
CA ARG A 151 -19.03 -14.89 -0.46
C ARG A 151 -19.50 -16.34 -0.48
N GLN A 152 -19.05 -17.12 -1.47
CA GLN A 152 -19.37 -18.54 -1.55
C GLN A 152 -18.75 -19.33 -0.40
N ALA A 153 -17.50 -19.03 -0.04
CA ALA A 153 -16.84 -19.63 1.11
C ALA A 153 -17.57 -19.32 2.42
N GLU A 154 -17.95 -18.06 2.64
CA GLU A 154 -18.73 -17.65 3.81
C GLU A 154 -20.11 -18.33 3.86
N ALA A 155 -20.81 -18.39 2.73
CA ALA A 155 -22.10 -19.07 2.65
C ALA A 155 -21.97 -20.58 2.91
N ALA A 156 -20.93 -21.23 2.39
CA ALA A 156 -20.66 -22.64 2.63
C ALA A 156 -20.33 -22.92 4.10
N GLU A 157 -19.55 -22.05 4.74
CA GLU A 157 -19.25 -22.14 6.18
C GLU A 157 -20.53 -22.00 7.02
N LEU A 158 -21.37 -21.01 6.73
CA LEU A 158 -22.65 -20.82 7.40
C LEU A 158 -23.58 -22.01 7.22
N ALA A 159 -23.68 -22.55 6.00
CA ALA A 159 -24.46 -23.74 5.72
C ALA A 159 -23.95 -24.96 6.49
N SER A 160 -22.62 -25.18 6.51
CA SER A 160 -22.00 -26.26 7.27
C SER A 160 -22.28 -26.14 8.77
N ARG A 161 -22.22 -24.92 9.33
CA ARG A 161 -22.55 -24.68 10.75
C ARG A 161 -24.02 -24.97 11.02
N ALA A 162 -24.93 -24.52 10.17
CA ALA A 162 -26.36 -24.78 10.31
C ALA A 162 -26.71 -26.27 10.19
N GLU A 163 -26.02 -27.02 9.34
CA GLU A 163 -26.17 -28.47 9.29
C GLU A 163 -25.62 -29.15 10.54
N ALA A 164 -24.47 -28.71 11.04
CA ALA A 164 -23.88 -29.26 12.25
C ALA A 164 -24.79 -29.03 13.47
N THR A 165 -25.39 -27.84 13.61
CA THR A 165 -26.34 -27.57 14.70
C THR A 165 -27.58 -28.44 14.59
N ARG A 166 -28.18 -28.56 13.39
CA ARG A 166 -29.34 -29.44 13.16
C ARG A 166 -29.03 -30.91 13.49
N ARG A 167 -27.86 -31.40 13.08
CA ARG A 167 -27.43 -32.78 13.39
C ARG A 167 -27.24 -32.95 14.90
N ALA A 168 -26.63 -31.97 15.58
CA ALA A 168 -26.48 -32.01 17.03
C ALA A 168 -27.83 -32.05 17.75
N GLU A 169 -28.80 -31.23 17.33
CA GLU A 169 -30.18 -31.23 17.86
C GLU A 169 -30.89 -32.56 17.65
N GLN A 170 -30.75 -33.19 16.48
CA GLN A 170 -31.30 -34.52 16.23
C GLN A 170 -30.68 -35.58 17.15
N CYS A 171 -29.37 -35.47 17.41
CA CYS A 171 -28.66 -36.38 18.29
C CYS A 171 -29.01 -36.16 19.77
N THR A 172 -29.26 -34.93 20.21
CA THR A 172 -29.71 -34.67 21.58
C THR A 172 -31.13 -35.19 21.81
N GLU A 173 -32.05 -34.99 20.87
CA GLU A 173 -33.41 -35.49 20.97
C GLU A 173 -33.49 -37.02 20.92
N SER A 174 -32.77 -37.66 20.00
CA SER A 174 -32.69 -39.13 19.96
C SER A 174 -32.09 -39.72 21.23
N ARG A 175 -31.10 -39.05 21.85
CA ARG A 175 -30.56 -39.45 23.15
C ARG A 175 -31.60 -39.32 24.28
N ARG A 176 -32.42 -38.26 24.28
CA ARG A 176 -33.53 -38.11 25.25
C ARG A 176 -34.55 -39.23 25.10
N ILE A 177 -34.94 -39.57 23.88
CA ILE A 177 -35.86 -40.66 23.59
C ILE A 177 -35.29 -42.00 24.06
N LEU A 178 -34.01 -42.27 23.80
CA LEU A 178 -33.34 -43.48 24.29
C LEU A 178 -33.32 -43.56 25.80
N ALA A 179 -33.00 -42.46 26.49
CA ALA A 179 -33.02 -42.42 27.94
C ALA A 179 -34.42 -42.72 28.50
N ALA A 180 -35.47 -42.12 27.92
CA ALA A 180 -36.84 -42.38 28.31
C ALA A 180 -37.27 -43.84 28.06
N LYS A 181 -36.91 -44.41 26.89
CA LYS A 181 -37.23 -45.80 26.56
C LYS A 181 -36.47 -46.80 27.43
N ARG A 182 -35.21 -46.53 27.78
CA ARG A 182 -34.40 -47.38 28.68
C ARG A 182 -34.87 -47.34 30.12
N ALA A 183 -35.48 -46.23 30.56
CA ALA A 183 -35.99 -46.10 31.91
C ALA A 183 -37.29 -46.89 32.15
N ARG A 184 -37.99 -47.30 31.08
CA ARG A 184 -39.16 -48.16 31.18
C ARG A 184 -38.74 -49.59 31.57
N THR A 185 -39.47 -50.19 32.49
CA THR A 185 -39.24 -51.57 32.97
C THR A 185 -40.24 -52.58 32.40
N ASP A 186 -41.22 -52.12 31.62
CA ASP A 186 -42.37 -52.85 31.11
C ASP A 186 -42.33 -53.08 29.59
N LEU A 187 -41.14 -53.22 28.98
CA LEU A 187 -41.03 -53.42 27.51
C LEU A 187 -41.37 -54.84 27.08
N THR A 188 -42.24 -54.95 26.08
CA THR A 188 -42.52 -56.20 25.35
C THR A 188 -41.34 -56.64 24.48
N ASP A 189 -41.26 -57.93 24.10
CA ASP A 189 -40.17 -58.47 23.27
C ASP A 189 -40.03 -57.75 21.91
N GLY A 190 -41.14 -57.28 21.34
CA GLY A 190 -41.15 -56.48 20.11
C GLY A 190 -40.51 -55.10 20.32
N GLU A 191 -40.92 -54.39 21.38
CA GLU A 191 -40.36 -53.07 21.72
C GLU A 191 -38.88 -53.14 22.09
N GLN A 192 -38.41 -54.25 22.69
CA GLN A 192 -36.99 -54.45 22.98
C GLN A 192 -36.15 -54.57 21.70
N LYS A 193 -36.65 -55.27 20.66
CA LYS A 193 -35.98 -55.34 19.36
C LYS A 193 -35.93 -53.98 18.68
N ASP A 194 -37.03 -53.23 18.73
CA ASP A 194 -37.09 -51.87 18.18
C ASP A 194 -36.16 -50.91 18.93
N LEU A 195 -36.05 -51.04 20.26
CA LEU A 195 -35.11 -50.27 21.07
C LEU A 195 -33.66 -50.55 20.64
N LYS A 196 -33.25 -51.82 20.53
CA LYS A 196 -31.90 -52.20 20.06
C LYS A 196 -31.60 -51.65 18.67
N ARG A 197 -32.55 -51.77 17.74
CA ARG A 197 -32.40 -51.20 16.38
C ARG A 197 -32.23 -49.67 16.43
N PHE A 198 -32.96 -48.99 17.30
CA PHE A 198 -32.84 -47.55 17.46
C PHE A 198 -31.50 -47.14 18.07
N GLU A 199 -30.97 -47.93 19.02
CA GLU A 199 -29.63 -47.74 19.60
C GLU A 199 -28.52 -47.91 18.56
N GLU A 200 -28.60 -48.92 17.69
CA GLU A 200 -27.64 -49.13 16.60
C GLU A 200 -27.67 -47.97 15.59
N VAL A 201 -28.85 -47.51 15.20
CA VAL A 201 -29.01 -46.35 14.30
C VAL A 201 -28.49 -45.06 14.96
N PHE A 202 -28.72 -44.89 16.26
CA PHE A 202 -28.16 -43.77 17.01
C PHE A 202 -26.63 -43.83 17.06
N ALA A 203 -26.06 -44.99 17.40
CA ALA A 203 -24.62 -45.19 17.48
C ALA A 203 -23.93 -44.88 16.14
N THR A 204 -24.49 -45.35 15.02
CA THR A 204 -23.92 -45.11 13.69
C THR A 204 -23.99 -43.64 13.23
N ARG A 205 -25.01 -42.88 13.67
CA ARG A 205 -25.25 -41.50 13.20
C ARG A 205 -24.72 -40.41 14.12
N CYS A 206 -24.73 -40.66 15.42
CA CYS A 206 -24.50 -39.64 16.46
C CYS A 206 -23.29 -39.93 17.36
N GLN A 207 -22.68 -41.12 17.24
CA GLN A 207 -21.63 -41.60 18.12
C GLN A 207 -20.33 -41.85 17.32
N ARG A 208 -19.90 -40.82 16.58
CA ARG A 208 -18.58 -40.73 15.93
C ARG A 208 -17.75 -39.64 16.59
#